data_AF-A0A4Y7UC85-F1
#
_entry.id   AF-A0A4Y7UC85-F1
#
_cell.length_a   1.000
_cell.length_b   1.000
_cell.length_c   1.000
_cell.angle_alpha   90.00
_cell.angle_beta   90.00
_cell.angle_gamma   90.00
#
_symmetry.space_group_name_H-M   'P 1'
#
loop_
_entity.id
_entity.type
_entity.pdbx_description
1 polymer ?
#
loop_
_entity_poly.entity_id
_entity_poly.type
_entity_poly.pdbx_seq_one_letter_code
_entity_poly.pdbx_strand_id
1 'polypeptide(L)'
;MTTNSEQLFQYATVKITCNDEIGTALLYSPSESLDYMYILTAKHCLTGKDFDKQYVNKDIIIEKIFNPSTGEYHSCHIMETDMVICTESNELDLALIIVPKVRIESLSGIEYFFQVIDKPGAAGECMIRGFADF
;
A
#
# COMPACT_ATOMS: atom_id res chain seq x y z
N MET A 1 17.31 -9.08 10.75
CA MET A 1 16.61 -8.74 12.01
C MET A 1 15.17 -9.22 11.84
N THR A 2 14.63 -10.02 12.74
CA THR A 2 13.21 -10.43 12.70
C THR A 2 12.36 -9.25 13.13
N THR A 3 11.70 -8.61 12.16
CA THR A 3 10.69 -7.57 12.41
C THR A 3 9.55 -8.19 13.22
N ASN A 4 9.22 -7.61 14.38
CA ASN A 4 8.03 -8.04 15.12
C ASN A 4 6.78 -7.79 14.23
N SER A 5 5.80 -8.68 14.27
CA SER A 5 4.57 -8.61 13.47
C SER A 5 3.91 -7.22 13.54
N GLU A 6 3.91 -6.62 14.73
CA GLU A 6 3.39 -5.26 14.97
C GLU A 6 4.12 -4.18 14.18
N GLN A 7 5.46 -4.25 14.12
CA GLN A 7 6.28 -3.30 13.37
C GLN A 7 6.10 -3.48 11.87
N LEU A 8 5.91 -4.72 11.41
CA LEU A 8 5.67 -5.02 10.01
C LEU A 8 4.36 -4.37 9.52
N PHE A 9 3.27 -4.42 10.30
CA PHE A 9 2.02 -3.73 9.95
C PHE A 9 2.20 -2.21 9.83
N GLN A 10 2.97 -1.61 10.73
CA GLN A 10 3.25 -0.18 10.67
C GLN A 10 4.10 0.18 9.45
N TYR A 11 5.11 -0.63 9.12
CA TYR A 11 5.96 -0.41 7.94
C TYR A 11 5.27 -0.71 6.61
N ALA A 12 4.26 -1.57 6.61
CA ALA A 12 3.44 -1.85 5.44
C ALA A 12 2.40 -0.76 5.16
N THR A 13 2.08 0.05 6.16
CA THR A 13 1.13 1.14 6.03
C THR A 13 1.87 2.37 5.53
N VAL A 14 1.51 2.84 4.34
CA VAL A 14 2.17 3.95 3.64
C VAL A 14 1.17 5.06 3.33
N LYS A 15 1.69 6.25 3.03
CA LYS A 15 0.88 7.37 2.55
C LYS A 15 0.73 7.22 1.03
N ILE A 16 -0.47 7.47 0.53
CA ILE A 16 -0.71 7.59 -0.91
C ILE A 16 -1.21 9.00 -1.21
N THR A 17 -0.73 9.59 -2.30
CA THR A 17 -1.24 10.86 -2.80
C THR A 17 -1.55 10.78 -4.28
N CYS A 18 -2.63 11.44 -4.68
CA CYS A 18 -3.05 11.57 -6.07
C CYS A 18 -3.96 12.80 -6.19
N ASN A 19 -3.68 13.72 -7.12
CA ASN A 19 -4.55 14.91 -7.35
C ASN A 19 -4.91 15.70 -6.08
N ASP A 20 -3.91 15.97 -5.24
CA ASP A 20 -4.03 16.62 -3.92
C ASP A 20 -4.86 15.84 -2.87
N GLU A 21 -5.40 14.68 -3.21
CA GLU A 21 -5.96 13.75 -2.24
C GLU A 21 -4.84 13.05 -1.49
N ILE A 22 -5.02 12.91 -0.18
CA ILE A 22 -4.11 12.22 0.71
C ILE A 22 -4.87 11.08 1.36
N GLY A 23 -4.31 9.89 1.25
CA GLY A 23 -4.86 8.68 1.82
C GLY A 23 -3.81 7.77 2.43
N THR A 24 -4.28 6.60 2.83
CA THR A 24 -3.46 5.51 3.33
C THR A 24 -3.51 4.36 2.34
N ALA A 25 -2.40 3.66 2.19
CA ALA A 25 -2.34 2.41 1.45
C ALA A 25 -1.59 1.33 2.23
N LEU A 26 -1.87 0.07 1.91
CA LEU A 26 -1.24 -1.10 2.51
C LEU A 26 -0.42 -1.85 1.47
N LEU A 27 0.86 -2.02 1.77
CA LEU A 27 1.80 -2.86 1.03
C LEU A 27 1.57 -4.33 1.38
N TYR A 28 1.36 -5.19 0.40
CA TYR A 28 1.09 -6.62 0.61
C TYR A 28 1.74 -7.48 -0.48
N SER A 29 2.58 -8.41 -0.07
CA SER A 29 3.16 -9.44 -0.95
C SER A 29 2.34 -10.73 -0.82
N PRO A 30 1.65 -11.18 -1.89
CA PRO A 30 0.75 -12.32 -1.82
C PRO A 30 1.45 -13.67 -1.63
N SER A 31 2.70 -13.79 -2.08
CA SER A 31 3.51 -15.00 -1.90
C SER A 31 4.99 -14.66 -2.11
N GLU A 32 5.88 -15.40 -1.44
CA GLU A 32 7.33 -15.28 -1.61
C GLU A 32 7.79 -15.53 -3.05
N SER A 33 7.10 -16.41 -3.79
CA SER A 33 7.45 -16.81 -5.14
C SER A 33 6.96 -15.87 -6.24
N LEU A 34 6.22 -14.80 -5.89
CA LEU A 34 5.67 -13.86 -6.85
C LEU A 34 6.52 -12.58 -6.89
N ASP A 35 6.81 -12.11 -8.11
CA ASP A 35 7.66 -10.94 -8.35
C ASP A 35 6.89 -9.61 -8.35
N TYR A 36 5.63 -9.63 -7.93
CA TYR A 36 4.78 -8.46 -7.80
C TYR A 36 4.22 -8.35 -6.40
N MET A 37 3.81 -7.13 -6.05
CA MET A 37 3.09 -6.86 -4.82
C MET A 37 1.85 -6.03 -5.09
N TYR A 38 0.96 -6.06 -4.12
CA TYR A 38 -0.25 -5.29 -4.07
C TYR A 38 -0.07 -4.07 -3.19
N ILE A 39 -0.62 -2.95 -3.63
CA ILE A 39 -0.81 -1.75 -2.84
C ILE A 39 -2.31 -1.51 -2.79
N LEU A 40 -2.91 -1.81 -1.63
CA LEU A 40 -4.34 -1.70 -1.39
C LEU A 40 -4.67 -0.32 -0.84
N THR A 41 -5.68 0.35 -1.41
CA THR A 41 -6.13 1.67 -0.95
C THR A 41 -7.61 1.88 -1.27
N ALA A 42 -8.15 3.02 -0.88
CA ALA A 42 -9.51 3.40 -1.24
C ALA A 42 -9.55 4.03 -2.64
N LYS A 43 -10.63 3.80 -3.39
CA LYS A 43 -10.81 4.37 -4.73
C LYS A 43 -10.84 5.90 -4.69
N HIS A 44 -11.50 6.48 -3.68
CA HIS A 44 -11.57 7.93 -3.51
C HIS A 44 -10.21 8.60 -3.30
N CYS A 45 -9.19 7.86 -2.85
CA CYS A 45 -7.82 8.37 -2.75
C CYS A 45 -7.21 8.67 -4.12
N LEU A 46 -7.73 8.07 -5.18
CA LEU A 46 -7.29 8.27 -6.56
C LEU A 46 -8.24 9.20 -7.33
N THR A 47 -9.55 9.07 -7.09
CA THR A 47 -10.60 9.76 -7.86
C THR A 47 -11.24 10.93 -7.12
N GLY A 48 -10.73 11.35 -5.96
CA GLY A 48 -11.40 12.35 -5.12
C GLY A 48 -12.52 11.76 -4.27
N LYS A 49 -12.85 12.45 -3.17
CA LYS A 49 -13.91 12.07 -2.22
C LYS A 49 -15.28 11.90 -2.87
N ASP A 50 -15.55 12.66 -3.94
CA ASP A 50 -16.79 12.64 -4.70
C ASP A 50 -16.71 11.74 -5.96
N PHE A 51 -15.59 11.02 -6.14
CA PHE A 51 -15.33 10.11 -7.26
C PHE A 51 -15.40 10.78 -8.66
N ASP A 52 -15.10 12.07 -8.74
CA ASP A 52 -15.25 12.91 -9.92
C ASP A 52 -13.92 13.34 -10.56
N LYS A 53 -12.79 13.11 -9.89
CA LYS A 53 -11.46 13.40 -10.42
C LYS A 53 -10.96 12.28 -11.32
N GLN A 54 -10.35 12.67 -12.44
CA GLN A 54 -9.58 11.77 -13.29
C GLN A 54 -8.11 11.81 -12.87
N TYR A 55 -7.42 10.67 -12.98
CA TYR A 55 -5.98 10.57 -12.73
C TYR A 55 -5.32 9.77 -13.84
N VAL A 56 -4.03 10.00 -14.04
CA VAL A 56 -3.15 9.04 -14.71
C VAL A 56 -2.20 8.41 -13.70
N ASN A 57 -1.67 7.23 -14.00
CA ASN A 57 -0.81 6.49 -13.06
C ASN A 57 0.32 7.35 -12.48
N LYS A 58 0.93 8.22 -13.28
CA LYS A 58 2.06 9.08 -12.85
C LYS A 58 1.70 10.09 -11.75
N ASP A 59 0.41 10.40 -11.59
CA ASP A 59 -0.10 11.29 -10.55
C ASP A 59 -0.14 10.60 -9.18
N ILE A 60 -0.06 9.26 -9.15
CA ILE A 60 -0.10 8.46 -7.94
C ILE A 60 1.31 8.34 -7.36
N ILE A 61 1.47 8.83 -6.13
CA ILE A 61 2.73 8.76 -5.39
C ILE A 61 2.52 7.95 -4.12
N ILE A 62 3.37 6.95 -3.93
CA ILE A 62 3.49 6.23 -2.67
C ILE A 62 4.59 6.90 -1.86
N GLU A 63 4.26 7.37 -0.68
CA GLU A 63 5.15 8.12 0.21
C GLU A 63 5.30 7.41 1.56
N LYS A 64 6.28 7.85 2.34
CA LYS A 64 6.54 7.34 3.70
C LYS A 64 6.86 5.84 3.72
N ILE A 65 7.52 5.33 2.68
CA ILE A 65 8.09 3.98 2.67
C ILE A 65 9.31 4.01 3.59
N PHE A 66 9.19 3.45 4.79
CA PHE A 66 10.25 3.49 5.79
C PHE A 66 11.26 2.35 5.61
N ASN A 67 12.54 2.70 5.67
CA ASN A 67 13.63 1.73 5.71
C ASN A 67 14.22 1.66 7.13
N PRO A 68 14.00 0.57 7.88
CA PRO A 68 14.45 0.46 9.27
C PRO A 68 15.97 0.27 9.39
N SER A 69 16.66 -0.09 8.31
CA SER A 69 18.12 -0.25 8.31
C SER A 69 18.85 1.09 8.21
N THR A 70 18.26 2.07 7.52
CA THR A 70 18.81 3.41 7.35
C THR A 70 18.12 4.47 8.22
N GLY A 71 16.88 4.20 8.66
CA GLY A 71 16.02 5.18 9.32
C GLY A 71 15.41 6.22 8.37
N GLU A 72 15.49 6.00 7.06
CA GLU A 72 15.04 6.95 6.05
C GLU A 72 13.63 6.64 5.52
N TYR A 73 12.96 7.69 5.07
CA TYR A 73 11.70 7.59 4.34
C TYR A 73 11.92 7.81 2.86
N HIS A 74 11.30 6.96 2.05
CA HIS A 74 11.34 7.02 0.61
C HIS A 74 9.95 7.25 0.02
N SER A 75 9.93 7.63 -1.25
CA SER A 75 8.74 7.72 -2.07
C SER A 75 9.01 7.15 -3.46
N CYS A 76 7.95 6.70 -4.13
CA CYS A 76 8.02 6.32 -5.53
C CYS A 76 6.72 6.65 -6.26
N HIS A 77 6.87 7.00 -7.55
CA HIS A 77 5.73 7.19 -8.44
C HIS A 77 5.26 5.85 -9.01
N ILE A 78 3.96 5.73 -9.23
CA ILE A 78 3.40 4.67 -10.05
C ILE A 78 3.68 4.98 -11.53
N MET A 79 4.11 3.97 -12.26
CA MET A 79 4.47 4.07 -13.67
C MET A 79 3.28 3.75 -14.57
N GLU A 80 3.32 4.21 -15.81
CA GLU A 80 2.30 3.89 -16.82
C GLU A 80 2.21 2.38 -17.10
N THR A 81 3.28 1.62 -16.88
CA THR A 81 3.32 0.17 -17.04
C THR A 81 2.75 -0.60 -15.86
N ASP A 82 2.54 0.06 -14.72
CA ASP A 82 1.94 -0.58 -13.55
C ASP A 82 0.43 -0.68 -13.73
N MET A 83 -0.19 -1.64 -13.04
CA MET A 83 -1.63 -1.87 -13.15
C MET A 83 -2.37 -1.18 -11.99
N VAL A 84 -3.42 -0.44 -12.30
CA VAL A 84 -4.33 0.15 -11.32
C VAL A 84 -5.73 -0.35 -11.61
N ILE A 85 -6.36 -0.99 -10.62
CA ILE A 85 -7.70 -1.57 -10.72
C ILE A 85 -8.56 -0.91 -9.64
N CYS A 86 -9.68 -0.31 -10.03
CA CYS A 86 -10.66 0.24 -9.11
C CYS A 86 -11.95 -0.57 -9.20
N THR A 87 -12.71 -0.64 -8.10
CA THR A 87 -14.08 -1.18 -8.16
C THR A 87 -14.96 -0.33 -9.05
N GLU A 88 -15.85 -0.99 -9.80
CA GLU A 88 -16.83 -0.32 -10.65
C GLU A 88 -17.79 0.53 -9.81
N SER A 89 -18.34 -0.06 -8.74
CA SER A 89 -19.19 0.66 -7.78
C SER A 89 -18.36 1.52 -6.83
N ASN A 90 -18.87 2.73 -6.56
CA ASN A 90 -18.32 3.64 -5.54
C ASN A 90 -18.66 3.19 -4.11
N GLU A 91 -19.65 2.31 -3.92
CA GLU A 91 -20.03 1.82 -2.58
C GLU A 91 -18.94 0.94 -1.96
N LEU A 92 -18.20 0.19 -2.77
CA LEU A 92 -17.09 -0.62 -2.30
C LEU A 92 -15.84 0.21 -2.01
N ASP A 93 -15.63 1.28 -2.79
CA ASP A 93 -14.53 2.23 -2.61
C ASP A 93 -13.14 1.57 -2.48
N LEU A 94 -12.83 0.60 -3.35
CA LEU A 94 -11.55 -0.12 -3.32
C LEU A 94 -10.73 0.15 -4.58
N ALA A 95 -9.43 0.31 -4.37
CA ALA A 95 -8.42 0.33 -5.43
C ALA A 95 -7.25 -0.59 -5.09
N LEU A 96 -6.75 -1.26 -6.12
CA LEU A 96 -5.61 -2.17 -6.08
C LEU A 96 -4.59 -1.71 -7.11
N ILE A 97 -3.37 -1.43 -6.66
CA ILE A 97 -2.25 -1.13 -7.54
C ILE A 97 -1.29 -2.33 -7.51
N ILE A 98 -0.84 -2.77 -8.68
CA ILE A 98 0.07 -3.91 -8.83
C ILE A 98 1.39 -3.39 -9.39
N VAL A 99 2.46 -3.55 -8.62
CA VAL A 99 3.81 -3.10 -8.96
C VAL A 99 4.83 -4.24 -8.84
N PRO A 100 5.97 -4.17 -9.54
CA PRO A 100 7.08 -5.07 -9.30
C PRO A 100 7.54 -4.98 -7.84
N LYS A 101 7.57 -6.13 -7.16
CA LYS A 101 7.86 -6.24 -5.72
C LYS A 101 9.21 -5.59 -5.36
N VAL A 102 10.22 -5.85 -6.19
CA VAL A 102 11.60 -5.31 -6.07
C VAL A 102 11.64 -3.78 -5.97
N ARG A 103 10.67 -3.07 -6.55
CA ARG A 103 10.65 -1.60 -6.51
C ARG A 103 10.49 -1.08 -5.08
N ILE A 104 9.61 -1.69 -4.30
CA ILE A 104 9.36 -1.27 -2.92
C ILE A 104 10.40 -1.90 -1.98
N GLU A 105 10.75 -3.18 -2.16
CA GLU A 105 11.76 -3.86 -1.34
C GLU A 105 13.13 -3.20 -1.44
N SER A 106 13.50 -2.67 -2.60
CA SER A 106 14.76 -1.91 -2.76
C SER A 106 14.78 -0.60 -1.98
N LEU A 107 13.62 -0.04 -1.67
CA LEU A 107 13.48 1.19 -0.87
C LEU A 107 13.40 0.86 0.62
N SER A 108 12.56 -0.09 1.02
CA SER A 108 12.33 -0.42 2.43
C SER A 108 13.36 -1.37 3.02
N GLY A 109 13.97 -2.25 2.21
CA GLY A 109 14.76 -3.38 2.70
C GLY A 109 13.93 -4.45 3.43
N ILE A 110 12.60 -4.45 3.27
CA ILE A 110 11.65 -5.34 3.94
C ILE A 110 10.77 -6.05 2.92
N GLU A 111 10.50 -7.33 3.16
CA GLU A 111 9.46 -8.10 2.47
C GLU A 111 8.14 -8.08 3.26
N TYR A 112 7.01 -7.83 2.60
CA TYR A 112 5.71 -7.58 3.24
C TYR A 112 4.76 -8.77 3.16
N PHE A 113 5.11 -9.89 3.80
CA PHE A 113 4.26 -11.09 3.81
C PHE A 113 3.23 -11.04 4.93
N PHE A 114 1.96 -11.11 4.54
CA PHE A 114 0.82 -11.20 5.46
C PHE A 114 0.01 -12.47 5.15
N GLN A 115 -0.43 -13.18 6.19
CA GLN A 115 -1.40 -14.26 6.02
C GLN A 115 -2.79 -13.65 5.90
N VAL A 116 -3.52 -14.02 4.84
CA VAL A 116 -4.93 -13.67 4.71
C VAL A 116 -5.71 -14.44 5.78
N ILE A 117 -6.49 -13.73 6.59
CA ILE A 117 -7.40 -14.34 7.55
C ILE A 117 -8.66 -14.77 6.79
N ASP A 118 -8.73 -16.06 6.45
CA ASP A 118 -9.81 -16.64 5.64
C ASP A 118 -10.91 -17.33 6.46
N LYS A 119 -10.76 -17.36 7.80
CA LYS A 119 -11.70 -18.01 8.72
C LYS A 119 -12.54 -17.01 9.52
N PRO A 120 -13.88 -17.14 9.52
CA PRO A 120 -14.75 -16.40 10.41
C PRO A 120 -14.32 -16.60 11.87
N GLY A 121 -14.06 -15.50 12.60
CA GLY A 121 -13.64 -15.55 14.01
C GLY A 121 -12.14 -15.76 14.25
N ALA A 122 -11.32 -15.88 13.20
CA ALA A 122 -9.85 -15.98 13.34
C ALA A 122 -9.14 -14.62 13.49
N ALA A 123 -9.86 -13.50 13.34
CA ALA A 123 -9.37 -12.16 13.67
C ALA A 123 -9.38 -11.94 15.19
N GLY A 124 -8.56 -12.70 15.91
CA GLY A 124 -8.22 -12.37 17.29
C GLY A 124 -7.31 -11.15 17.26
N GLU A 125 -7.88 -9.97 17.53
CA GLU A 125 -7.21 -8.66 17.61
C GLU A 125 -6.81 -8.06 16.25
N CYS A 126 -7.70 -7.25 15.68
CA CYS A 126 -7.37 -6.38 14.54
C CYS A 126 -6.61 -5.13 15.06
N MET A 127 -5.38 -4.91 14.59
CA MET A 127 -4.64 -3.69 14.86
C MET A 127 -4.83 -2.69 13.71
N ILE A 128 -5.46 -1.55 14.00
CA ILE A 128 -5.48 -0.40 13.11
C ILE A 128 -4.28 0.49 13.44
N ARG A 129 -3.37 0.69 12.48
CA ARG A 129 -2.19 1.57 12.62
C ARG A 129 -2.16 2.55 11.46
N GLY A 130 -1.75 3.79 11.72
CA GLY A 130 -1.39 4.75 10.67
C GLY A 130 -0.03 4.42 10.07
N PHE A 131 0.36 5.15 9.02
CA PHE A 131 1.71 5.05 8.47
C PHE A 131 2.76 5.52 9.49
N ALA A 132 3.99 5.02 9.38
CA ALA A 132 5.05 5.32 10.33
C ALA A 132 5.44 6.81 10.30
N ASP A 133 5.52 7.46 11.47
CA ASP A 133 5.89 8.88 11.62
C ASP A 133 6.83 9.05 12.84
N PHE A 134 8.05 8.52 12.69
CA PHE A 134 9.10 8.52 13.72
C PHE A 134 9.93 9.81 13.70
#